data_AF-A0A972GBL0-F1
#
_entry.id   AF-A0A972GBL0-F1
#
_cell.length_a   1.000
_cell.length_b   1.000
_cell.length_c   1.000
_cell.angle_alpha   90.00
_cell.angle_beta   90.00
_cell.angle_gamma   90.00
#
_symmetry.space_group_name_H-M   'P 1'
#
loop_
_entity.id
_entity.type
_entity.pdbx_description
1 polymer ?
#
loop_
_entity_poly.entity_id
_entity_poly.type
_entity_poly.pdbx_seq_one_letter_code
_entity_poly.pdbx_strand_id
1 'polypeptide(L)'
;MKSISLAFLLSVFAALSARACNEDTLLQLIGSLEAPGGYDTVYYGVRTHPPRPITTMSVGEVLDWQRSTVRAGSVSSAAGQYQIIRGTLQGLVDQGIVSRSDTFDAATQDRLGRHLLRETGYRDGDASPETANRIARVWAALPRVSGPGAGASVYEGFAGNHSLVSADTYMGVLSCDIAVADVQQEADTIRRGVRIGFEWDRLLDQMVETAMTLFIPVAAAASGMLLTLFLVDLVLRGGQWAIGSRSLPGGFSSLVFRFGVVLLCMIVLMEPLALVDMIDGVARSLVQSDGGSFALSDFAAARMALVYSLFEGLASYPFLIQAQVQVTALFIQLMLALQIAAIVYWSFRLLLIGAAGLLSIAFGGLRETTGISGRYLRSLVASGFAIMAVLLVIGVFIDLAWMMRAELFPPAAAMGMVLLDVVMVVLLWMLPRTAMQIVTQE
;
A
#
# COMPACT_ATOMS: atom_id res chain seq x y z
N MET A 1 -1.67 37.55 55.26
CA MET A 1 -2.57 37.45 54.08
C MET A 1 -2.13 38.49 53.07
N LYS A 2 -1.42 38.09 52.00
CA LYS A 2 -1.03 39.01 50.91
C LYS A 2 -2.12 38.95 49.84
N SER A 3 -2.73 40.09 49.53
CA SER A 3 -3.78 40.22 48.52
C SER A 3 -3.23 39.86 47.15
N ILE A 4 -3.76 38.80 46.54
CA ILE A 4 -3.60 38.56 45.10
C ILE A 4 -4.38 39.67 44.41
N SER A 5 -3.69 40.51 43.64
CA SER A 5 -4.27 41.64 42.93
C SER A 5 -5.32 41.16 41.94
N LEU A 6 -6.49 41.79 41.92
CA LEU A 6 -7.61 41.51 41.00
C LEU A 6 -7.16 41.56 39.52
N ALA A 7 -6.09 42.30 39.21
CA ALA A 7 -5.47 42.34 37.89
C ALA A 7 -4.83 41.00 37.45
N PHE A 8 -4.34 40.18 38.40
CA PHE A 8 -3.79 38.86 38.11
C PHE A 8 -4.88 37.82 37.85
N LEU A 9 -6.04 37.96 38.52
CA LEU A 9 -7.23 37.15 38.26
C LEU A 9 -7.84 37.49 36.89
N LEU A 10 -7.80 38.76 36.46
CA LEU A 10 -8.24 39.14 35.11
C LEU A 10 -7.28 38.71 33.99
N SER A 11 -5.97 38.62 34.24
CA SER A 11 -5.01 38.16 33.21
C SER A 11 -5.02 36.65 32.99
N VAL A 12 -5.39 35.85 34.00
CA VAL A 12 -5.56 34.39 33.84
C VAL A 12 -6.87 34.05 33.11
N PHE A 13 -7.88 34.90 33.19
CA PHE A 13 -9.12 34.76 32.39
C PHE A 13 -8.99 35.23 30.93
N ALA A 14 -7.93 35.98 30.59
CA ALA A 14 -7.72 36.53 29.24
C ALA A 14 -7.02 35.56 28.25
N ALA A 15 -6.75 34.33 28.65
CA ALA A 15 -6.18 33.28 27.77
C ALA A 15 -6.99 31.97 27.75
N LEU A 16 -8.27 32.02 28.14
CA LEU A 16 -9.24 31.09 27.55
C LEU A 16 -9.69 31.71 26.23
N SER A 17 -8.91 31.50 25.17
CA SER A 17 -9.46 31.56 23.83
C SER A 17 -10.67 30.63 23.85
N ALA A 18 -11.88 31.17 23.74
CA ALA A 18 -13.07 30.35 23.59
C ALA A 18 -12.78 29.38 22.44
N ARG A 19 -12.77 28.07 22.72
CA ARG A 19 -12.64 27.04 21.70
C ARG A 19 -13.89 27.14 20.83
N ALA A 20 -13.81 27.91 19.76
CA ALA A 20 -14.93 28.13 18.86
C ALA A 20 -14.99 26.95 17.91
N CYS A 21 -16.01 26.09 18.03
CA CYS A 21 -16.32 25.09 17.01
C CYS A 21 -17.31 25.66 16.03
N ASN A 22 -16.80 26.57 15.21
CA ASN A 22 -17.55 27.12 14.11
C ASN A 22 -17.02 26.61 12.78
N GLU A 23 -17.73 26.94 11.71
CA GLU A 23 -17.30 26.65 10.34
C GLU A 23 -15.83 27.02 10.07
N ASP A 24 -15.33 28.14 10.61
CA ASP A 24 -13.95 28.61 10.34
C ASP A 24 -12.92 27.66 10.94
N THR A 25 -13.13 27.20 12.16
CA THR A 25 -12.27 26.22 12.83
C THR A 25 -12.25 24.90 12.08
N LEU A 26 -13.40 24.42 11.63
CA LEU A 26 -13.46 23.17 10.87
C LEU A 26 -12.84 23.31 9.48
N LEU A 27 -13.04 24.44 8.79
CA LEU A 27 -12.38 24.73 7.52
C LEU A 27 -10.86 24.89 7.69
N GLN A 28 -10.41 25.46 8.82
CA GLN A 28 -8.98 25.52 9.16
C GLN A 28 -8.40 24.12 9.32
N LEU A 29 -9.09 23.21 10.02
CA LEU A 29 -8.68 21.81 10.13
C LEU A 29 -8.64 21.15 8.74
N ILE A 30 -9.72 21.24 7.97
CA ILE A 30 -9.79 20.63 6.64
C ILE A 30 -8.64 21.13 5.77
N GLY A 31 -8.43 22.46 5.72
CA GLY A 31 -7.36 23.06 4.94
C GLY A 31 -5.97 22.63 5.41
N SER A 32 -5.75 22.57 6.73
CA SER A 32 -4.46 22.14 7.27
C SER A 32 -4.18 20.67 6.97
N LEU A 33 -5.20 19.82 6.88
CA LEU A 33 -5.12 18.41 6.55
C LEU A 33 -4.91 18.16 5.05
N GLU A 34 -5.82 18.66 4.22
CA GLU A 34 -5.90 18.45 2.76
C GLU A 34 -4.77 19.14 1.99
N ALA A 35 -4.39 20.34 2.44
CA ALA A 35 -3.47 21.20 1.69
C ALA A 35 -2.59 22.04 2.63
N PRO A 36 -1.63 21.41 3.34
CA PRO A 36 -0.72 22.13 4.23
C PRO A 36 0.13 23.21 3.52
N GLY A 37 0.23 23.16 2.18
CA GLY A 37 0.85 24.20 1.36
C GLY A 37 -0.04 25.42 1.07
N GLY A 38 -1.28 25.42 1.57
CA GLY A 38 -2.25 26.51 1.41
C GLY A 38 -2.99 26.53 0.07
N TYR A 39 -3.55 27.69 -0.27
CA TYR A 39 -4.48 27.90 -1.39
C TYR A 39 -3.93 27.63 -2.80
N ASP A 40 -2.61 27.50 -2.97
CA ASP A 40 -1.98 27.14 -4.24
C ASP A 40 -1.64 25.64 -4.36
N THR A 41 -2.00 24.84 -3.35
CA THR A 41 -1.73 23.40 -3.34
C THR A 41 -2.54 22.70 -4.42
N VAL A 42 -1.87 21.86 -5.22
CA VAL A 42 -2.49 20.95 -6.17
C VAL A 42 -2.14 19.52 -5.81
N TYR A 43 -2.95 18.56 -6.26
CA TYR A 43 -2.68 17.14 -6.08
C TYR A 43 -1.23 16.81 -6.49
N TYR A 44 -0.48 16.12 -5.62
CA TYR A 44 0.95 15.87 -5.85
C TYR A 44 1.22 15.03 -7.12
N GLY A 45 0.25 14.20 -7.53
CA GLY A 45 0.32 13.34 -8.71
C GLY A 45 -0.21 13.99 -10.00
N VAL A 46 -0.26 15.31 -10.09
CA VAL A 46 -0.61 16.00 -11.34
C VAL A 46 0.39 15.70 -12.44
N ARG A 47 -0.11 15.42 -13.65
CA ARG A 47 0.74 15.16 -14.83
C ARG A 47 1.16 16.45 -15.51
N THR A 48 0.31 17.47 -15.45
CA THR A 48 0.61 18.81 -15.94
C THR A 48 0.34 19.82 -14.84
N HIS A 49 1.38 20.55 -14.41
CA HIS A 49 1.23 21.60 -13.41
C HIS A 49 0.44 22.80 -13.95
N PRO A 50 -0.23 23.58 -13.08
CA PRO A 50 -0.82 24.85 -13.46
C PRO A 50 0.24 25.78 -14.08
N PRO A 51 -0.11 26.61 -15.08
CA PRO A 51 0.85 27.51 -15.73
C PRO A 51 1.33 28.65 -14.82
N ARG A 52 0.62 28.91 -13.73
CA ARG A 52 0.90 29.93 -12.71
C ARG A 52 0.16 29.55 -11.41
N PRO A 53 0.43 30.20 -10.26
CA PRO A 53 -0.29 29.92 -9.02
C PRO A 53 -1.81 30.02 -9.24
N ILE A 54 -2.54 28.98 -8.83
CA ILE A 54 -3.98 28.85 -9.08
C ILE A 54 -4.78 29.97 -8.38
N THR A 55 -4.25 30.55 -7.31
CA THR A 55 -4.81 31.74 -6.65
C THR A 55 -4.85 32.99 -7.54
N THR A 56 -4.06 33.01 -8.62
CA THR A 56 -4.07 34.10 -9.59
C THR A 56 -4.94 33.80 -10.81
N MET A 57 -5.37 32.54 -10.97
CA MET A 57 -6.18 32.08 -12.10
C MET A 57 -7.66 32.34 -11.83
N SER A 58 -8.43 32.58 -12.87
CA SER A 58 -9.89 32.51 -12.80
C SER A 58 -10.36 31.07 -12.58
N VAL A 59 -11.56 30.91 -12.02
CA VAL A 59 -12.22 29.60 -11.86
C VAL A 59 -12.32 28.87 -13.20
N GLY A 60 -12.56 29.61 -14.29
CA GLY A 60 -12.57 29.06 -15.66
C GLY A 60 -11.20 28.48 -16.06
N GLU A 61 -10.13 29.23 -15.84
CA GLU A 61 -8.76 28.75 -16.11
C GLU A 61 -8.40 27.54 -15.23
N VAL A 62 -8.81 27.51 -13.96
CA VAL A 62 -8.60 26.37 -13.06
C VAL A 62 -9.36 25.13 -13.57
N LEU A 63 -10.63 25.27 -13.97
CA LEU A 63 -11.42 24.17 -14.56
C LEU A 63 -10.78 23.61 -15.83
N ASP A 64 -10.23 24.48 -16.67
CA ASP A 64 -9.59 24.09 -17.93
C ASP A 64 -8.26 23.35 -17.66
N TRP A 65 -7.46 23.82 -16.70
CA TRP A 65 -6.27 23.10 -16.23
C TRP A 65 -6.62 21.75 -15.57
N GLN A 66 -7.62 21.70 -14.69
CA GLN A 66 -8.09 20.47 -14.07
C GLN A 66 -8.53 19.44 -15.13
N ARG A 67 -9.13 19.90 -16.23
CA ARG A 67 -9.48 19.05 -17.38
C ARG A 67 -8.24 18.57 -18.11
N SER A 68 -7.24 19.42 -18.33
CA SER A 68 -6.03 19.05 -19.06
C SER A 68 -5.18 18.03 -18.29
N THR A 69 -5.00 18.20 -16.98
CA THR A 69 -4.17 17.28 -16.17
C THR A 69 -4.80 15.88 -16.07
N VAL A 70 -6.12 15.79 -15.96
CA VAL A 70 -6.83 14.48 -15.98
C VAL A 70 -6.70 13.82 -17.36
N ARG A 71 -6.84 14.59 -18.46
CA ARG A 71 -6.62 14.05 -19.82
C ARG A 71 -5.18 13.57 -20.03
N ALA A 72 -4.21 14.18 -19.36
CA ALA A 72 -2.82 13.75 -19.37
C ALA A 72 -2.55 12.52 -18.48
N GLY A 73 -3.57 11.93 -17.86
CA GLY A 73 -3.46 10.72 -17.04
C GLY A 73 -3.21 10.99 -15.55
N SER A 74 -3.58 12.17 -15.04
CA SER A 74 -3.59 12.40 -13.59
C SER A 74 -4.82 11.73 -12.96
N VAL A 75 -4.60 11.03 -11.85
CA VAL A 75 -5.66 10.30 -11.12
C VAL A 75 -6.64 11.26 -10.45
N SER A 76 -6.19 12.45 -10.06
CA SER A 76 -7.02 13.48 -9.42
C SER A 76 -6.76 14.86 -10.03
N SER A 77 -7.77 15.71 -9.93
CA SER A 77 -7.71 17.13 -10.32
C SER A 77 -7.78 18.07 -9.11
N ALA A 78 -7.62 17.55 -7.89
CA ALA A 78 -7.80 18.30 -6.66
C ALA A 78 -6.91 19.56 -6.62
N ALA A 79 -7.53 20.67 -6.22
CA ALA A 79 -6.94 22.00 -6.28
C ALA A 79 -7.34 22.85 -5.06
N GLY A 80 -6.39 23.67 -4.62
CA GLY A 80 -6.60 24.64 -3.57
C GLY A 80 -6.57 24.05 -2.17
N GLN A 81 -6.82 24.93 -1.19
CA GLN A 81 -6.79 24.60 0.23
C GLN A 81 -7.80 23.50 0.60
N TYR A 82 -8.90 23.40 -0.13
CA TYR A 82 -9.96 22.43 0.11
C TYR A 82 -9.97 21.26 -0.89
N GLN A 83 -8.89 21.12 -1.68
CA GLN A 83 -8.69 20.02 -2.64
C GLN A 83 -9.90 19.76 -3.56
N ILE A 84 -10.57 20.83 -4.02
CA ILE A 84 -11.80 20.75 -4.83
C ILE A 84 -11.47 20.16 -6.20
N ILE A 85 -12.08 19.03 -6.55
CA ILE A 85 -11.90 18.37 -7.85
C ILE A 85 -12.76 19.02 -8.95
N ARG A 86 -12.41 18.78 -10.22
CA ARG A 86 -13.07 19.37 -11.40
C ARG A 86 -14.58 19.23 -11.41
N GLY A 87 -15.08 18.03 -11.07
CA GLY A 87 -16.51 17.73 -11.07
C GLY A 87 -17.27 18.61 -10.08
N THR A 88 -16.74 18.71 -8.85
CA THR A 88 -17.30 19.55 -7.78
C THR A 88 -17.23 21.03 -8.14
N LEU A 89 -16.09 21.53 -8.61
CA LEU A 89 -15.96 22.94 -9.00
C LEU A 89 -16.90 23.32 -10.14
N GLN A 90 -17.07 22.45 -11.14
CA GLN A 90 -18.03 22.68 -12.22
C GLN A 90 -19.47 22.69 -11.68
N GLY A 91 -19.82 21.78 -10.76
CA GLY A 91 -21.13 21.79 -10.11
C GLY A 91 -21.40 23.09 -9.35
N LEU A 92 -20.41 23.64 -8.64
CA LEU A 92 -20.53 24.92 -7.93
C LEU A 92 -20.72 26.10 -8.90
N VAL A 93 -20.11 26.05 -10.09
CA VAL A 93 -20.37 27.02 -11.17
C VAL A 93 -21.80 26.88 -11.70
N ASP A 94 -22.25 25.66 -11.96
CA ASP A 94 -23.57 25.38 -12.54
C ASP A 94 -24.70 25.78 -11.56
N GLN A 95 -24.44 25.69 -10.26
CA GLN A 95 -25.33 26.16 -9.20
C GLN A 95 -25.30 27.68 -8.96
N GLY A 96 -24.39 28.41 -9.62
CA GLY A 96 -24.23 29.86 -9.47
C GLY A 96 -23.56 30.31 -8.17
N ILE A 97 -22.87 29.40 -7.46
CA ILE A 97 -22.13 29.70 -6.22
C ILE A 97 -20.83 30.47 -6.52
N VAL A 98 -20.28 30.27 -7.72
CA VAL A 98 -19.10 30.98 -8.23
C VAL A 98 -19.20 31.14 -9.75
N SER A 99 -18.69 32.24 -10.30
CA SER A 99 -18.61 32.43 -11.75
C SER A 99 -17.29 31.91 -12.30
N ARG A 100 -17.28 31.47 -13.57
CA ARG A 100 -16.03 31.16 -14.29
C ARG A 100 -15.07 32.35 -14.38
N SER A 101 -15.59 33.58 -14.29
CA SER A 101 -14.80 34.82 -14.33
C SER A 101 -14.20 35.22 -12.98
N ASP A 102 -14.65 34.61 -11.88
CA ASP A 102 -14.14 34.92 -10.54
C ASP A 102 -12.71 34.41 -10.42
N THR A 103 -11.85 35.17 -9.73
CA THR A 103 -10.50 34.73 -9.39
C THR A 103 -10.57 33.61 -8.36
N PHE A 104 -9.84 32.51 -8.53
CA PHE A 104 -9.79 31.38 -7.61
C PHE A 104 -8.85 31.64 -6.40
N ASP A 105 -8.94 32.85 -5.85
CA ASP A 105 -8.15 33.31 -4.71
C ASP A 105 -8.60 32.68 -3.38
N ALA A 106 -7.90 33.03 -2.29
CA ALA A 106 -8.19 32.51 -0.95
C ALA A 106 -9.65 32.75 -0.53
N ALA A 107 -10.16 33.97 -0.74
CA ALA A 107 -11.53 34.32 -0.36
C ALA A 107 -12.57 33.52 -1.15
N THR A 108 -12.32 33.28 -2.43
CA THR A 108 -13.19 32.45 -3.27
C THR A 108 -13.13 30.99 -2.83
N GLN A 109 -11.94 30.45 -2.56
CA GLN A 109 -11.78 29.09 -2.06
C GLN A 109 -12.48 28.90 -0.70
N ASP A 110 -12.35 29.84 0.24
CA ASP A 110 -13.05 29.82 1.53
C ASP A 110 -14.56 29.84 1.39
N ARG A 111 -15.07 30.67 0.47
CA ARG A 111 -16.50 30.71 0.14
C ARG A 111 -17.00 29.36 -0.37
N LEU A 112 -16.23 28.71 -1.24
CA LEU A 112 -16.58 27.40 -1.78
C LEU A 112 -16.47 26.29 -0.72
N GLY A 113 -15.40 26.28 0.08
CA GLY A 113 -15.22 25.32 1.17
C GLY A 113 -16.36 25.41 2.19
N ARG A 114 -16.75 26.62 2.58
CA ARG A 114 -17.89 26.87 3.47
C ARG A 114 -19.20 26.40 2.88
N HIS A 115 -19.43 26.63 1.60
CA HIS A 115 -20.62 26.15 0.91
C HIS A 115 -20.70 24.61 0.97
N LEU A 116 -19.62 23.93 0.58
CA LEU A 116 -19.52 22.47 0.62
C LEU A 116 -19.72 21.93 2.05
N LEU A 117 -19.16 22.62 3.06
CA LEU A 117 -19.32 22.20 4.46
C LEU A 117 -20.79 22.28 4.89
N ARG A 118 -21.50 23.33 4.51
CA ARG A 118 -22.93 23.50 4.81
C ARG A 118 -23.80 22.46 4.10
N GLU A 119 -23.44 22.04 2.89
CA GLU A 119 -24.15 20.96 2.17
C GLU A 119 -24.10 19.62 2.92
N THR A 120 -23.10 19.41 3.78
CA THR A 120 -23.04 18.23 4.66
C THR A 120 -24.07 18.29 5.81
N GLY A 121 -24.74 19.42 5.99
CA GLY A 121 -25.65 19.68 7.10
C GLY A 121 -24.96 20.09 8.40
N TYR A 122 -23.65 20.38 8.34
CA TYR A 122 -22.89 20.86 9.49
C TYR A 122 -23.47 22.16 10.05
N ARG A 123 -23.47 22.25 11.37
CA ARG A 123 -23.81 23.44 12.15
C ARG A 123 -22.74 23.61 13.22
N ASP A 124 -22.47 24.84 13.62
CA ASP A 124 -21.51 25.13 14.67
C ASP A 124 -21.78 24.27 15.92
N GLY A 125 -20.76 23.53 16.37
CA GLY A 125 -20.82 22.59 17.49
C GLY A 125 -21.53 21.26 17.22
N ASP A 126 -21.92 20.94 15.99
CA ASP A 126 -22.47 19.61 15.65
C ASP A 126 -21.35 18.56 15.60
N ALA A 127 -21.33 17.71 16.63
CA ALA A 127 -20.44 16.56 16.75
C ALA A 127 -21.20 15.23 16.59
N SER A 128 -22.31 15.21 15.82
CA SER A 128 -23.00 13.95 15.53
C SER A 128 -22.16 13.06 14.57
N PRO A 129 -22.07 11.74 14.84
CA PRO A 129 -21.35 10.83 13.95
C PRO A 129 -21.86 10.84 12.51
N GLU A 130 -23.16 11.07 12.30
CA GLU A 130 -23.77 11.15 10.98
C GLU A 130 -23.29 12.37 10.21
N THR A 131 -23.24 13.55 10.84
CA THR A 131 -22.71 14.76 10.22
C THR A 131 -21.21 14.62 9.96
N ALA A 132 -20.44 14.14 10.93
CA ALA A 132 -19.00 13.88 10.78
C ALA A 132 -18.71 12.94 9.59
N ASN A 133 -19.46 11.86 9.45
CA ASN A 133 -19.33 10.95 8.31
C ASN A 133 -19.75 11.58 6.97
N ARG A 134 -20.71 12.53 6.95
CA ARG A 134 -21.05 13.27 5.72
C ARG A 134 -19.94 14.24 5.33
N ILE A 135 -19.29 14.88 6.30
CA ILE A 135 -18.10 15.72 6.08
C ILE A 135 -16.94 14.89 5.53
N ALA A 136 -16.67 13.71 6.11
CA ALA A 136 -15.61 12.80 5.63
C ALA A 136 -15.86 12.25 4.21
N ARG A 137 -17.09 12.36 3.68
CA ARG A 137 -17.39 12.05 2.27
C ARG A 137 -17.06 13.20 1.32
N VAL A 138 -16.68 14.37 1.81
CA VAL A 138 -16.25 15.50 0.97
C VAL A 138 -14.74 15.61 0.96
N TRP A 139 -14.10 15.43 2.12
CA TRP A 139 -12.65 15.57 2.30
C TRP A 139 -12.01 14.25 2.71
N ALA A 140 -11.05 13.80 1.92
CA ALA A 140 -10.44 12.49 2.02
C ALA A 140 -9.48 12.35 3.20
N ALA A 141 -8.94 13.46 3.70
CA ALA A 141 -8.06 13.45 4.85
C ALA A 141 -8.80 13.20 6.18
N LEU A 142 -10.14 13.19 6.18
CA LEU A 142 -10.95 12.93 7.38
C LEU A 142 -11.38 11.46 7.48
N PRO A 143 -11.39 10.89 8.70
CA PRO A 143 -11.79 9.50 8.92
C PRO A 143 -13.31 9.36 8.97
N ARG A 144 -13.80 8.17 8.61
CA ARG A 144 -15.12 7.70 9.04
C ARG A 144 -15.10 7.54 10.56
N VAL A 145 -16.09 8.07 11.26
CA VAL A 145 -16.16 8.01 12.74
C VAL A 145 -17.04 6.85 13.24
N SER A 146 -17.78 6.21 12.35
CA SER A 146 -18.59 5.03 12.67
C SER A 146 -18.88 4.17 11.43
N GLY A 147 -19.38 2.95 11.64
CA GLY A 147 -19.73 2.00 10.59
C GLY A 147 -18.55 1.27 9.95
N PRO A 148 -18.75 0.56 8.83
CA PRO A 148 -17.69 -0.18 8.16
C PRO A 148 -16.54 0.73 7.71
N GLY A 149 -15.31 0.37 8.12
CA GLY A 149 -14.12 1.17 7.86
C GLY A 149 -13.99 2.42 8.75
N ALA A 150 -14.61 2.43 9.94
CA ALA A 150 -14.35 3.47 10.94
C ALA A 150 -12.85 3.60 11.22
N GLY A 151 -12.36 4.83 11.34
CA GLY A 151 -10.95 5.19 11.45
C GLY A 151 -10.26 5.45 10.11
N ALA A 152 -10.72 4.86 9.01
CA ALA A 152 -10.14 5.03 7.68
C ALA A 152 -10.80 6.17 6.88
N SER A 153 -10.15 6.63 5.81
CA SER A 153 -10.74 7.57 4.87
C SER A 153 -11.95 6.95 4.17
N VAL A 154 -12.91 7.78 3.76
CA VAL A 154 -13.93 7.33 2.80
C VAL A 154 -13.32 6.85 1.49
N TYR A 155 -12.19 7.43 1.11
CA TYR A 155 -11.48 7.21 -0.15
C TYR A 155 -10.19 6.41 0.01
N GLU A 156 -10.11 5.59 1.07
CA GLU A 156 -8.94 4.76 1.37
C GLU A 156 -8.42 4.02 0.13
N GLY A 157 -7.12 4.16 -0.17
CA GLY A 157 -6.48 3.51 -1.31
C GLY A 157 -6.74 4.14 -2.68
N PHE A 158 -7.60 5.16 -2.78
CA PHE A 158 -7.84 5.88 -4.03
C PHE A 158 -6.96 7.14 -4.10
N ALA A 159 -6.20 7.31 -5.18
CA ALA A 159 -5.33 8.47 -5.42
C ALA A 159 -4.30 8.76 -4.29
N GLY A 160 -3.99 7.77 -3.44
CA GLY A 160 -3.12 7.92 -2.27
C GLY A 160 -3.80 8.56 -1.06
N ASN A 161 -5.14 8.58 -1.02
CA ASN A 161 -5.91 9.13 0.08
C ASN A 161 -5.88 8.22 1.31
N HIS A 162 -5.67 8.84 2.46
CA HIS A 162 -5.72 8.25 3.79
C HIS A 162 -6.26 9.28 4.78
N SER A 163 -6.89 8.82 5.87
CA SER A 163 -7.21 9.71 6.98
C SER A 163 -5.90 10.21 7.59
N LEU A 164 -5.80 11.52 7.81
CA LEU A 164 -4.64 12.17 8.41
C LEU A 164 -4.86 12.47 9.90
N VAL A 165 -5.97 12.00 10.46
CA VAL A 165 -6.33 12.12 11.87
C VAL A 165 -7.16 10.91 12.27
N SER A 166 -7.08 10.50 13.52
CA SER A 166 -7.95 9.47 14.10
C SER A 166 -9.39 9.95 14.24
N ALA A 167 -10.33 9.00 14.31
CA ALA A 167 -11.74 9.30 14.54
C ALA A 167 -11.96 10.05 15.86
N ASP A 168 -11.24 9.68 16.92
CA ASP A 168 -11.34 10.34 18.22
C ASP A 168 -10.83 11.78 18.18
N THR A 169 -9.69 12.03 17.53
CA THR A 169 -9.18 13.39 17.34
C THR A 169 -10.15 14.24 16.52
N TYR A 170 -10.67 13.68 15.43
CA TYR A 170 -11.64 14.38 14.59
C TYR A 170 -12.93 14.73 15.34
N MET A 171 -13.50 13.79 16.07
CA MET A 171 -14.68 14.01 16.91
C MET A 171 -14.40 15.01 18.02
N GLY A 172 -13.21 14.95 18.64
CA GLY A 172 -12.77 15.90 19.66
C GLY A 172 -12.65 17.33 19.14
N VAL A 173 -12.31 17.54 17.87
CA VAL A 173 -12.37 18.88 17.26
C VAL A 173 -13.83 19.33 17.07
N LEU A 174 -14.69 18.44 16.57
CA LEU A 174 -16.12 18.77 16.37
C LEU A 174 -16.84 19.09 17.69
N SER A 175 -16.48 18.43 18.79
CA SER A 175 -17.04 18.62 20.14
C SER A 175 -16.37 19.74 20.95
N CYS A 176 -15.36 20.43 20.42
CA CYS A 176 -14.57 21.45 21.10
C CYS A 176 -13.66 20.97 22.22
N ASP A 177 -13.40 19.66 22.28
CA ASP A 177 -12.49 19.08 23.26
C ASP A 177 -11.02 19.30 22.88
N ILE A 178 -10.73 19.32 21.56
CA ILE A 178 -9.39 19.41 20.98
C ILE A 178 -9.28 20.66 20.09
N ALA A 179 -8.18 21.41 20.20
CA ALA A 179 -7.93 22.54 19.32
C ALA A 179 -7.25 22.08 18.01
N VAL A 180 -7.57 22.73 16.89
CA VAL A 180 -6.99 22.41 15.56
C VAL A 180 -5.47 22.45 15.57
N ALA A 181 -4.86 23.37 16.33
CA ALA A 181 -3.42 23.46 16.47
C ALA A 181 -2.77 22.19 17.05
N ASP A 182 -3.48 21.46 17.91
CA ASP A 182 -2.97 20.24 18.55
C ASP A 182 -3.02 19.03 17.60
N VAL A 183 -3.85 19.10 16.55
CA VAL A 183 -4.03 18.03 15.55
C VAL A 183 -2.88 17.97 14.55
N GLN A 184 -2.16 19.07 14.36
CA GLN A 184 -1.15 19.17 13.31
C GLN A 184 0.01 18.15 13.50
N GLN A 185 0.39 17.86 14.74
CA GLN A 185 1.44 16.88 15.04
C GLN A 185 1.05 15.45 14.63
N GLU A 186 -0.22 15.09 14.84
CA GLU A 186 -0.77 13.80 14.42
C GLU A 186 -0.77 13.70 12.89
N ALA A 187 -1.31 14.72 12.23
CA ALA A 187 -1.37 14.79 10.77
C ALA A 187 0.00 14.74 10.09
N ASP A 188 0.98 15.50 10.59
CA ASP A 188 2.34 15.49 10.06
C ASP A 188 3.01 14.13 10.23
N THR A 189 2.68 13.41 11.30
CA THR A 189 3.20 12.07 11.54
C THR A 189 2.61 11.05 10.57
N ILE A 190 1.29 11.08 10.33
CA ILE A 190 0.65 10.22 9.33
C ILE A 190 1.18 10.52 7.93
N ARG A 191 1.27 11.80 7.53
CA ARG A 191 1.82 12.20 6.23
C ARG A 191 3.22 11.65 5.98
N ARG A 192 4.10 11.69 7.00
CA ARG A 192 5.44 11.10 6.90
C ARG A 192 5.37 9.59 6.72
N GLY A 193 4.51 8.91 7.45
CA GLY A 193 4.29 7.46 7.30
C GLY A 193 3.83 7.08 5.89
N VAL A 194 2.82 7.77 5.37
CA VAL A 194 2.29 7.57 4.01
C VAL A 194 3.36 7.86 2.95
N ARG A 195 4.13 8.95 3.09
CA ARG A 195 5.22 9.27 2.17
C ARG A 195 6.30 8.19 2.15
N ILE A 196 6.68 7.68 3.32
CA ILE A 196 7.65 6.58 3.43
C ILE A 196 7.11 5.35 2.67
N GLY A 197 5.81 5.04 2.81
CA GLY A 197 5.13 4.01 2.01
C GLY A 197 5.36 4.19 0.50
N PHE A 198 5.06 5.37 -0.05
CA PHE A 198 5.29 5.63 -1.48
C PHE A 198 6.76 5.59 -1.92
N GLU A 199 7.70 5.97 -1.04
CA GLU A 199 9.14 5.85 -1.32
C GLU A 199 9.57 4.38 -1.37
N TRP A 200 9.00 3.52 -0.52
CA TRP A 200 9.17 2.07 -0.61
C TRP A 200 8.58 1.50 -1.89
N ASP A 201 7.37 1.91 -2.30
CA ASP A 201 6.76 1.44 -3.55
C ASP A 201 7.67 1.72 -4.75
N ARG A 202 8.24 2.93 -4.82
CA ARG A 202 9.20 3.28 -5.87
C ARG A 202 10.47 2.45 -5.83
N LEU A 203 11.01 2.17 -4.64
CA LEU A 203 12.19 1.31 -4.50
C LEU A 203 11.88 -0.12 -4.96
N LEU A 204 10.70 -0.64 -4.62
CA LEU A 204 10.24 -1.95 -5.06
C LEU A 204 10.03 -2.00 -6.57
N ASP A 205 9.37 -1.00 -7.15
CA ASP A 205 9.20 -0.87 -8.60
C ASP A 205 10.56 -0.83 -9.30
N GLN A 206 11.52 -0.06 -8.78
CA GLN A 206 12.89 -0.01 -9.31
C GLN A 206 13.61 -1.36 -9.19
N MET A 207 13.44 -2.07 -8.07
CA MET A 207 14.03 -3.40 -7.88
C MET A 207 13.41 -4.43 -8.83
N VAL A 208 12.10 -4.42 -9.01
CA VAL A 208 11.36 -5.28 -9.95
C VAL A 208 11.77 -4.95 -11.38
N GLU A 209 11.78 -3.68 -11.76
CA GLU A 209 12.21 -3.22 -13.09
C GLU A 209 13.66 -3.66 -13.36
N THR A 210 14.57 -3.45 -12.42
CA THR A 210 15.97 -3.89 -12.54
C THR A 210 16.07 -5.42 -12.67
N ALA A 211 15.33 -6.17 -11.86
CA ALA A 211 15.30 -7.63 -11.93
C ALA A 211 14.75 -8.12 -13.28
N MET A 212 13.68 -7.50 -13.78
CA MET A 212 13.09 -7.82 -15.09
C MET A 212 14.04 -7.46 -16.23
N THR A 213 14.77 -6.35 -16.12
CA THR A 213 15.79 -5.94 -17.11
C THR A 213 16.91 -6.98 -17.22
N LEU A 214 17.28 -7.61 -16.11
CA LEU A 214 18.24 -8.71 -16.07
C LEU A 214 17.62 -10.05 -16.51
N PHE A 215 16.36 -10.31 -16.16
CA PHE A 215 15.67 -11.57 -16.42
C PHE A 215 15.30 -11.75 -17.89
N ILE A 216 14.74 -10.74 -18.55
CA ILE A 216 14.25 -10.80 -19.94
C ILE A 216 15.31 -11.37 -20.91
N PRO A 217 16.57 -10.88 -20.97
CA PRO A 217 17.55 -11.42 -21.90
C PRO A 217 17.96 -12.87 -21.55
N VAL A 218 18.03 -13.21 -20.27
CA VAL A 218 18.34 -14.57 -19.81
C VAL A 218 17.21 -15.53 -20.17
N ALA A 219 15.96 -15.12 -19.96
CA ALA A 219 14.77 -15.88 -20.29
C ALA A 219 14.62 -16.10 -21.80
N ALA A 220 14.89 -15.07 -22.62
CA ALA A 220 14.91 -15.18 -24.07
C ALA A 220 15.99 -16.18 -24.56
N ALA A 221 17.21 -16.09 -24.02
CA ALA A 221 18.28 -17.02 -24.33
C ALA A 221 17.93 -18.46 -23.91
N ALA A 222 17.40 -18.65 -22.70
CA ALA A 222 16.95 -19.95 -22.20
C ALA A 222 15.81 -20.54 -23.05
N SER A 223 14.87 -19.71 -23.49
CA SER A 223 13.76 -20.10 -24.36
C SER A 223 14.23 -20.58 -25.72
N GLY A 224 15.12 -19.82 -26.39
CA GLY A 224 15.69 -20.22 -27.67
C GLY A 224 16.47 -21.52 -27.58
N MET A 225 17.20 -21.70 -26.48
CA MET A 225 17.95 -22.91 -26.20
C MET A 225 17.05 -24.12 -25.90
N LEU A 226 15.96 -23.92 -25.16
CA LEU A 226 14.95 -24.93 -24.87
C LEU A 226 14.23 -25.41 -26.14
N LEU A 227 13.87 -24.50 -27.06
CA LEU A 227 13.33 -24.87 -28.37
C LEU A 227 14.34 -25.65 -29.22
N THR A 228 15.58 -25.18 -29.26
CA THR A 228 16.64 -25.82 -30.06
C THR A 228 16.87 -27.25 -29.58
N LEU A 229 16.99 -27.45 -28.27
CA LEU A 229 17.22 -28.78 -27.70
C LEU A 229 16.00 -29.69 -27.85
N PHE A 230 14.78 -29.15 -27.76
CA PHE A 230 13.56 -29.90 -28.05
C PHE A 230 13.47 -30.32 -29.53
N LEU A 231 13.81 -29.44 -30.47
CA LEU A 231 13.84 -29.76 -31.91
C LEU A 231 14.89 -30.83 -32.22
N VAL A 232 16.07 -30.76 -31.61
CA VAL A 232 17.11 -31.80 -31.74
C VAL A 232 16.62 -33.15 -31.18
N ASP A 233 16.01 -33.18 -30.00
CA ASP A 233 15.41 -34.41 -29.42
C ASP A 233 14.32 -34.98 -30.33
N LEU A 234 13.48 -34.12 -30.93
CA LEU A 234 12.44 -34.51 -31.88
C LEU A 234 13.02 -35.15 -33.14
N VAL A 235 14.05 -34.54 -33.75
CA VAL A 235 14.71 -35.06 -34.96
C VAL A 235 15.41 -36.39 -34.69
N LEU A 236 16.17 -36.49 -33.59
CA LEU A 236 16.90 -37.72 -33.24
C LEU A 236 15.95 -38.88 -32.97
N ARG A 237 14.84 -38.65 -32.24
CA ARG A 237 13.82 -39.68 -31.97
C ARG A 237 13.01 -40.03 -33.21
N GLY A 238 12.67 -39.05 -34.04
CA GLY A 238 12.02 -39.26 -35.32
C GLY A 238 12.87 -40.10 -36.26
N GLY A 239 14.18 -39.83 -36.32
CA GLY A 239 15.14 -40.64 -37.08
C GLY A 239 15.26 -42.07 -36.55
N GLN A 240 15.33 -42.25 -35.23
CA GLN A 240 15.32 -43.60 -34.62
C GLN A 240 14.02 -44.36 -34.92
N TRP A 241 12.87 -43.67 -34.93
CA TRP A 241 11.58 -44.27 -35.29
C TRP A 241 11.52 -44.67 -36.77
N ALA A 242 12.06 -43.85 -37.66
CA ALA A 242 12.12 -44.11 -39.10
C ALA A 242 13.08 -45.26 -39.47
N ILE A 243 14.13 -45.49 -38.69
CA ILE A 243 15.21 -46.46 -39.00
C ILE A 243 14.98 -47.83 -38.33
N GLY A 244 14.23 -47.95 -37.22
CA GLY A 244 13.73 -49.25 -36.74
C GLY A 244 13.44 -49.43 -35.23
N SER A 245 12.42 -50.26 -34.96
CA SER A 245 12.12 -51.05 -33.74
C SER A 245 11.68 -50.38 -32.42
N ARG A 246 10.67 -49.49 -32.41
CA ARG A 246 9.86 -49.20 -31.19
C ARG A 246 8.36 -49.08 -31.50
N SER A 247 7.52 -49.57 -30.60
CA SER A 247 6.06 -49.50 -30.72
C SER A 247 5.51 -48.09 -30.41
N LEU A 248 4.55 -47.66 -31.23
CA LEU A 248 3.87 -46.35 -31.21
C LEU A 248 3.36 -45.84 -29.84
N PRO A 249 2.76 -46.66 -28.95
CA PRO A 249 2.04 -46.14 -27.78
C PRO A 249 2.95 -45.53 -26.69
N GLY A 250 4.15 -46.09 -26.48
CA GLY A 250 5.07 -45.62 -25.42
C GLY A 250 5.92 -44.40 -25.81
N GLY A 251 6.13 -44.18 -27.12
CA GLY A 251 6.84 -43.02 -27.64
C GLY A 251 5.98 -41.76 -27.66
N PHE A 252 4.70 -41.90 -28.01
CA PHE A 252 3.76 -40.78 -28.11
C PHE A 252 3.45 -40.14 -26.75
N SER A 253 3.19 -40.94 -25.71
CA SER A 253 2.94 -40.42 -24.35
C SER A 253 4.15 -39.66 -23.78
N SER A 254 5.37 -40.16 -24.03
CA SER A 254 6.60 -39.46 -23.64
C SER A 254 6.78 -38.13 -24.38
N LEU A 255 6.41 -38.07 -25.65
CA LEU A 255 6.51 -36.87 -26.48
C LEU A 255 5.48 -35.82 -26.07
N VAL A 256 4.24 -36.22 -25.80
CA VAL A 256 3.18 -35.33 -25.26
C VAL A 256 3.59 -34.76 -23.91
N PHE A 257 4.11 -35.59 -23.01
CA PHE A 257 4.60 -35.12 -21.70
C PHE A 257 5.74 -34.10 -21.85
N ARG A 258 6.73 -34.38 -22.71
CA ARG A 258 7.86 -33.46 -22.96
C ARG A 258 7.40 -32.14 -23.56
N PHE A 259 6.49 -32.20 -24.53
CA PHE A 259 5.89 -31.00 -25.11
C PHE A 259 5.14 -30.17 -24.05
N GLY A 260 4.38 -30.83 -23.18
CA GLY A 260 3.71 -30.17 -22.04
C GLY A 260 4.70 -29.51 -21.08
N VAL A 261 5.81 -30.17 -20.75
CA VAL A 261 6.88 -29.59 -19.92
C VAL A 261 7.52 -28.38 -20.61
N VAL A 262 7.87 -28.50 -21.90
CA VAL A 262 8.45 -27.39 -22.70
C VAL A 262 7.50 -26.19 -22.78
N LEU A 263 6.21 -26.44 -22.98
CA LEU A 263 5.18 -25.41 -23.01
C LEU A 263 5.04 -24.72 -21.64
N LEU A 264 5.00 -25.50 -20.56
CA LEU A 264 4.97 -24.95 -19.19
C LEU A 264 6.21 -24.11 -18.90
N CYS A 265 7.40 -24.61 -19.28
CA CYS A 265 8.67 -23.90 -19.15
C CYS A 265 8.64 -22.56 -19.91
N MET A 266 8.07 -22.55 -21.11
CA MET A 266 7.93 -21.33 -21.92
C MET A 266 6.99 -20.32 -21.30
N ILE A 267 5.85 -20.76 -20.77
CA ILE A 267 4.91 -19.87 -20.06
C ILE A 267 5.61 -19.22 -18.87
N VAL A 268 6.36 -20.00 -18.07
CA VAL A 268 7.10 -19.48 -16.90
C VAL A 268 8.22 -18.50 -17.30
N LEU A 269 8.89 -18.70 -18.44
CA LEU A 269 9.96 -17.80 -18.92
C LEU A 269 9.42 -16.51 -19.54
N MET A 270 8.30 -16.59 -20.25
CA MET A 270 7.74 -15.45 -20.99
C MET A 270 6.84 -14.56 -20.11
N GLU A 271 6.14 -15.17 -19.15
CA GLU A 271 5.19 -14.48 -18.26
C GLU A 271 5.48 -14.81 -16.79
N PRO A 272 6.65 -14.41 -16.26
CA PRO A 272 7.04 -14.73 -14.88
C PRO A 272 6.09 -14.10 -13.84
N LEU A 273 5.49 -12.95 -14.16
CA LEU A 273 4.54 -12.25 -13.30
C LEU A 273 3.22 -13.04 -13.15
N ALA A 274 2.75 -13.68 -14.22
CA ALA A 274 1.53 -14.50 -14.18
C ALA A 274 1.66 -15.69 -13.21
N LEU A 275 2.86 -16.25 -13.05
CA LEU A 275 3.13 -17.30 -12.07
C LEU A 275 3.03 -16.77 -10.63
N VAL A 276 3.55 -15.57 -10.38
CA VAL A 276 3.46 -14.92 -9.07
C VAL A 276 2.01 -14.62 -8.73
N ASP A 277 1.23 -14.07 -9.66
CA ASP A 277 -0.19 -13.78 -9.48
C ASP A 277 -1.03 -15.04 -9.21
N MET A 278 -0.69 -16.15 -9.85
CA MET A 278 -1.34 -17.44 -9.59
C MET A 278 -1.02 -17.96 -8.18
N ILE A 279 0.25 -17.88 -7.76
CA ILE A 279 0.68 -18.30 -6.41
C ILE A 279 0.02 -17.42 -5.35
N ASP A 280 -0.06 -16.11 -5.59
CA ASP A 280 -0.77 -15.13 -4.77
C ASP A 280 -2.26 -15.48 -4.63
N GLY A 281 -2.95 -15.78 -5.74
CA GLY A 281 -4.36 -16.16 -5.73
C GLY A 281 -4.64 -17.44 -4.92
N VAL A 282 -3.76 -18.44 -5.02
CA VAL A 282 -3.88 -19.67 -4.22
C VAL A 282 -3.63 -19.36 -2.73
N ALA A 283 -2.60 -18.59 -2.40
CA ALA A 283 -2.32 -18.20 -1.02
C ALA A 283 -3.52 -17.45 -0.39
N ARG A 284 -4.14 -16.52 -1.12
CA ARG A 284 -5.35 -15.80 -0.67
C ARG A 284 -6.51 -16.74 -0.37
N SER A 285 -6.77 -17.72 -1.24
CA SER A 285 -7.86 -18.67 -1.04
C SER A 285 -7.72 -19.50 0.25
N LEU A 286 -6.48 -19.72 0.70
CA LEU A 286 -6.19 -20.46 1.93
C LEU A 286 -6.30 -19.59 3.19
N VAL A 287 -6.10 -18.28 3.06
CA VAL A 287 -6.13 -17.32 4.18
C VAL A 287 -7.50 -16.63 4.32
N GLN A 288 -8.43 -16.79 3.37
CA GLN A 288 -9.75 -16.12 3.36
C GLN A 288 -9.64 -14.59 3.50
N SER A 289 -8.58 -13.96 2.97
CA SER A 289 -8.45 -12.50 3.02
C SER A 289 -9.13 -11.83 1.82
N ASP A 290 -9.97 -10.82 2.11
CA ASP A 290 -10.70 -10.00 1.12
C ASP A 290 -9.86 -8.80 0.58
N GLY A 291 -8.60 -8.68 0.99
CA GLY A 291 -7.69 -7.60 0.60
C GLY A 291 -7.10 -7.77 -0.81
N GLY A 292 -6.58 -6.67 -1.38
CA GLY A 292 -5.83 -6.65 -2.64
C GLY A 292 -4.61 -7.59 -2.65
N SER A 293 -3.88 -7.64 -3.77
CA SER A 293 -2.69 -8.50 -3.97
C SER A 293 -1.77 -8.54 -2.74
N PHE A 294 -1.08 -9.66 -2.46
CA PHE A 294 0.05 -9.65 -1.50
C PHE A 294 1.28 -8.97 -2.13
N ALA A 295 1.11 -7.72 -2.58
CA ALA A 295 2.22 -6.88 -2.94
C ALA A 295 3.02 -6.57 -1.68
N LEU A 296 4.35 -6.61 -1.78
CA LEU A 296 5.24 -6.29 -0.67
C LEU A 296 4.98 -4.87 -0.12
N SER A 297 4.45 -3.98 -0.97
CA SER A 297 3.91 -2.67 -0.63
C SER A 297 2.70 -2.76 0.31
N ASP A 298 1.72 -3.61 0.01
CA ASP A 298 0.52 -3.80 0.84
C ASP A 298 0.89 -4.38 2.21
N PHE A 299 1.84 -5.32 2.24
CA PHE A 299 2.43 -5.83 3.49
C PHE A 299 3.10 -4.71 4.30
N ALA A 300 3.97 -3.92 3.67
CA ALA A 300 4.67 -2.82 4.32
C ALA A 300 3.69 -1.75 4.82
N ALA A 301 2.69 -1.40 4.03
CA ALA A 301 1.65 -0.43 4.36
C ALA A 301 0.78 -0.90 5.54
N ALA A 302 0.28 -2.14 5.50
CA ALA A 302 -0.49 -2.72 6.60
C ALA A 302 0.31 -2.76 7.92
N ARG A 303 1.60 -3.10 7.83
CA ARG A 303 2.50 -3.14 8.99
C ARG A 303 2.82 -1.74 9.52
N MET A 304 3.00 -0.75 8.66
CA MET A 304 3.20 0.64 9.09
C MET A 304 1.92 1.22 9.70
N ALA A 305 0.74 0.90 9.16
CA ALA A 305 -0.54 1.27 9.76
C ALA A 305 -0.71 0.65 11.15
N LEU A 306 -0.30 -0.61 11.33
CA LEU A 306 -0.32 -1.27 12.64
C LEU A 306 0.64 -0.60 13.64
N VAL A 307 1.89 -0.31 13.24
CA VAL A 307 2.85 0.43 14.07
C VAL A 307 2.31 1.81 14.43
N TYR A 308 1.64 2.48 13.48
CA TYR A 308 0.99 3.76 13.71
C TYR A 308 -0.12 3.65 14.76
N SER A 309 -0.97 2.63 14.62
CA SER A 309 -2.09 2.38 15.54
C SER A 309 -1.65 2.12 16.98
N LEU A 310 -0.40 1.71 17.20
CA LEU A 310 0.17 1.61 18.54
C LEU A 310 0.35 2.98 19.21
N PHE A 311 0.44 4.07 18.45
CA PHE A 311 0.60 5.43 18.98
C PHE A 311 -0.72 6.15 19.25
N GLU A 312 -1.85 5.58 18.83
CA GLU A 312 -3.17 6.14 19.07
C GLU A 312 -3.47 6.19 20.57
N GLY A 313 -3.97 7.34 21.05
CA GLY A 313 -4.30 7.54 22.47
C GLY A 313 -3.10 7.64 23.42
N LEU A 314 -1.84 7.50 22.95
CA LEU A 314 -0.68 7.46 23.85
C LEU A 314 -0.37 8.79 24.56
N ALA A 315 -0.83 9.90 23.99
CA ALA A 315 -0.69 11.23 24.60
C ALA A 315 -1.35 11.31 25.99
N SER A 316 -2.35 10.46 26.26
CA SER A 316 -3.04 10.38 27.56
C SER A 316 -2.25 9.62 28.63
N TYR A 317 -1.16 8.94 28.27
CA TYR A 317 -0.36 8.11 29.18
C TYR A 317 0.89 8.84 29.70
N PRO A 318 1.45 8.44 30.86
CA PRO A 318 2.71 8.97 31.38
C PRO A 318 3.90 8.78 30.42
N PHE A 319 4.86 9.71 30.48
CA PHE A 319 6.05 9.72 29.61
C PHE A 319 6.79 8.39 29.51
N LEU A 320 6.95 7.66 30.62
CA LEU A 320 7.66 6.37 30.62
C LEU A 320 6.98 5.32 29.74
N ILE A 321 5.64 5.33 29.68
CA ILE A 321 4.87 4.43 28.83
C ILE A 321 5.02 4.84 27.36
N GLN A 322 4.99 6.14 27.08
CA GLN A 322 5.24 6.67 25.74
C GLN A 322 6.61 6.30 25.21
N ALA A 323 7.66 6.51 26.00
CA ALA A 323 9.02 6.17 25.64
C ALA A 323 9.18 4.65 25.38
N GLN A 324 8.55 3.80 26.21
CA GLN A 324 8.60 2.36 26.03
C GLN A 324 7.96 1.92 24.70
N VAL A 325 6.76 2.42 24.38
CA VAL A 325 6.07 2.06 23.12
C VAL A 325 6.87 2.56 21.91
N GLN A 326 7.43 3.76 21.97
CA GLN A 326 8.30 4.30 20.91
C GLN A 326 9.55 3.44 20.68
N VAL A 327 10.26 3.04 21.74
CA VAL A 327 11.42 2.14 21.62
C VAL A 327 11.01 0.81 21.02
N THR A 328 9.90 0.24 21.48
CA THR A 328 9.37 -1.05 21.00
C THR A 328 8.99 -0.96 19.52
N ALA A 329 8.39 0.15 19.08
CA ALA A 329 8.05 0.41 17.68
C ALA A 329 9.30 0.47 16.77
N LEU A 330 10.42 1.02 17.25
CA LEU A 330 11.68 0.99 16.50
C LEU A 330 12.19 -0.45 16.29
N PHE A 331 12.04 -1.33 17.29
CA PHE A 331 12.35 -2.75 17.14
C PHE A 331 11.43 -3.44 16.13
N ILE A 332 10.12 -3.13 16.14
CA ILE A 332 9.16 -3.64 15.15
C ILE A 332 9.56 -3.21 13.72
N GLN A 333 10.00 -1.96 13.54
CA GLN A 333 10.49 -1.48 12.25
C GLN A 333 11.77 -2.18 11.79
N LEU A 334 12.71 -2.44 12.71
CA LEU A 334 13.91 -3.23 12.40
C LEU A 334 13.55 -4.66 11.98
N MET A 335 12.61 -5.29 12.69
CA MET A 335 12.12 -6.63 12.34
C MET A 335 11.41 -6.62 10.99
N LEU A 336 10.63 -5.60 10.68
CA LEU A 336 10.00 -5.42 9.37
C LEU A 336 11.03 -5.42 8.24
N ALA A 337 12.15 -4.69 8.41
CA ALA A 337 13.23 -4.69 7.42
C ALA A 337 13.83 -6.10 7.20
N LEU A 338 14.00 -6.88 8.28
CA LEU A 338 14.48 -8.27 8.18
C LEU A 338 13.47 -9.20 7.49
N GLN A 339 12.18 -9.02 7.77
CA GLN A 339 11.09 -9.76 7.14
C GLN A 339 11.06 -9.48 5.63
N ILE A 340 11.13 -8.20 5.24
CA ILE A 340 11.19 -7.77 3.85
C ILE A 340 12.43 -8.35 3.14
N ALA A 341 13.60 -8.28 3.77
CA ALA A 341 14.83 -8.84 3.21
C ALA A 341 14.71 -10.36 2.96
N ALA A 342 14.06 -11.09 3.88
CA ALA A 342 13.81 -12.52 3.70
C ALA A 342 12.87 -12.78 2.52
N ILE A 343 11.78 -12.02 2.39
CA ILE A 343 10.82 -12.14 1.28
C ILE A 343 11.53 -11.90 -0.06
N VAL A 344 12.28 -10.80 -0.18
CA VAL A 344 13.04 -10.47 -1.39
C VAL A 344 14.04 -11.56 -1.74
N TYR A 345 14.76 -12.10 -0.75
CA TYR A 345 15.70 -13.20 -0.96
C TYR A 345 15.02 -14.44 -1.57
N TRP A 346 13.87 -14.84 -1.04
CA TRP A 346 13.14 -16.01 -1.53
C TRP A 346 12.57 -15.79 -2.94
N SER A 347 12.03 -14.61 -3.21
CA SER A 347 11.52 -14.24 -4.54
C SER A 347 12.63 -14.21 -5.59
N PHE A 348 13.78 -13.59 -5.28
CA PHE A 348 14.93 -13.52 -6.18
C PHE A 348 15.52 -14.92 -6.45
N ARG A 349 15.55 -15.78 -5.42
CA ARG A 349 16.03 -17.15 -5.56
C ARG A 349 15.12 -18.00 -6.45
N LEU A 350 13.80 -17.81 -6.41
CA LEU A 350 12.87 -18.46 -7.34
C LEU A 350 13.20 -18.07 -8.79
N LEU A 351 13.42 -16.78 -9.07
CA LEU A 351 13.75 -16.31 -10.42
C LEU A 351 15.05 -16.95 -10.94
N LEU A 352 16.09 -17.01 -10.09
CA LEU A 352 17.36 -17.64 -10.46
C LEU A 352 17.27 -19.16 -10.63
N ILE A 353 16.60 -19.87 -9.73
CA ILE A 353 16.41 -21.33 -9.83
C ILE A 353 15.50 -21.67 -11.00
N GLY A 354 14.49 -20.84 -11.28
CA GLY A 354 13.65 -20.92 -12.47
C GLY A 354 14.49 -20.82 -13.74
N ALA A 355 15.24 -19.74 -13.89
CA ALA A 355 16.10 -19.54 -15.06
C ALA A 355 17.13 -20.69 -15.25
N ALA A 356 17.83 -21.09 -14.19
CA ALA A 356 18.84 -22.15 -14.24
C ALA A 356 18.24 -23.54 -14.43
N GLY A 357 17.07 -23.80 -13.83
CA GLY A 357 16.38 -25.07 -13.89
C GLY A 357 15.75 -25.33 -15.25
N LEU A 358 15.20 -24.30 -15.87
CA LEU A 358 14.60 -24.36 -17.21
C LEU A 358 15.69 -24.57 -18.28
N LEU A 359 16.85 -23.92 -18.12
CA LEU A 359 18.04 -24.20 -18.93
C LEU A 359 18.51 -25.66 -18.77
N SER A 360 18.50 -26.18 -17.54
CA SER A 360 18.93 -27.56 -17.24
C SER A 360 17.94 -28.62 -17.71
N ILE A 361 16.63 -28.34 -17.69
CA ILE A 361 15.58 -29.21 -18.23
C ILE A 361 15.68 -29.30 -19.76
N ALA A 362 16.03 -28.19 -20.43
CA ALA A 362 16.32 -28.19 -21.86
C ALA A 362 17.46 -29.18 -22.21
N PHE A 363 18.52 -29.22 -21.40
CA PHE A 363 19.61 -30.18 -21.58
C PHE A 363 19.24 -31.64 -21.28
N GLY A 364 18.29 -31.85 -20.35
CA GLY A 364 17.81 -33.15 -19.84
C GLY A 364 17.31 -34.17 -20.86
N GLY A 365 17.11 -33.76 -22.11
CA GLY A 365 16.86 -34.66 -23.23
C GLY A 365 18.05 -35.59 -23.55
N LEU A 366 19.27 -35.19 -23.16
CA LEU A 366 20.50 -35.98 -23.31
C LEU A 366 20.64 -36.95 -22.13
N ARG A 367 20.81 -38.26 -22.40
CA ARG A 367 20.85 -39.36 -21.41
C ARG A 367 21.69 -39.03 -20.15
N GLU A 368 22.80 -38.32 -20.31
CA GLU A 368 23.75 -37.98 -19.23
C GLU A 368 23.31 -36.83 -18.31
N THR A 369 22.32 -36.01 -18.70
CA THR A 369 21.89 -34.82 -17.94
C THR A 369 20.53 -35.00 -17.26
N THR A 370 19.86 -36.14 -17.48
CA THR A 370 18.56 -36.50 -16.90
C THR A 370 18.50 -36.38 -15.36
N GLY A 371 19.58 -36.78 -14.67
CA GLY A 371 19.68 -36.61 -13.21
C GLY A 371 19.86 -35.15 -12.76
N ILE A 372 20.47 -34.31 -13.59
CA ILE A 372 20.65 -32.88 -13.32
C ILE A 372 19.29 -32.18 -13.46
N SER A 373 18.57 -32.41 -14.55
CA SER A 373 17.24 -31.82 -14.81
C SER A 373 16.20 -32.22 -13.76
N GLY A 374 16.21 -33.47 -13.31
CA GLY A 374 15.30 -33.94 -12.24
C GLY A 374 15.51 -33.17 -10.92
N ARG A 375 16.76 -32.88 -10.55
CA ARG A 375 17.07 -32.08 -9.35
C ARG A 375 16.61 -30.64 -9.46
N TYR A 376 16.74 -30.04 -10.65
CA TYR A 376 16.28 -28.68 -10.90
C TYR A 376 14.74 -28.58 -10.93
N LEU A 377 14.03 -29.55 -11.51
CA LEU A 377 12.57 -29.59 -11.49
C LEU A 377 12.04 -29.71 -10.06
N ARG A 378 12.65 -30.59 -9.23
CA ARG A 378 12.33 -30.68 -7.80
C ARG A 378 12.62 -29.37 -7.08
N SER A 379 13.74 -28.72 -7.39
CA SER A 379 14.10 -27.41 -6.81
C SER A 379 13.14 -26.28 -7.21
N LEU A 380 12.60 -26.31 -8.42
CA LEU A 380 11.57 -25.36 -8.88
C LEU A 380 10.26 -25.54 -8.07
N VAL A 381 9.76 -26.77 -8.00
CA VAL A 381 8.56 -27.11 -7.23
C VAL A 381 8.76 -26.78 -5.74
N ALA A 382 9.91 -27.15 -5.19
CA ALA A 382 10.33 -26.84 -3.83
C ALA A 382 10.32 -25.32 -3.55
N SER A 383 10.77 -24.51 -4.52
CA SER A 383 10.79 -23.05 -4.39
C SER A 383 9.39 -22.43 -4.45
N GLY A 384 8.47 -23.00 -5.23
CA GLY A 384 7.05 -22.61 -5.21
C GLY A 384 6.40 -22.85 -3.84
N PHE A 385 6.60 -24.03 -3.26
CA PHE A 385 6.14 -24.33 -1.89
C PHE A 385 6.78 -23.41 -0.85
N ALA A 386 8.07 -23.08 -1.02
CA ALA A 386 8.79 -22.17 -0.15
C ALA A 386 8.16 -20.76 -0.13
N ILE A 387 7.79 -20.23 -1.29
CA ILE A 387 7.11 -18.92 -1.40
C ILE A 387 5.69 -18.96 -0.83
N MET A 388 4.94 -20.03 -1.12
CA MET A 388 3.62 -20.20 -0.52
C MET A 388 3.68 -20.23 1.02
N ALA A 389 4.72 -20.86 1.59
CA ALA A 389 4.96 -20.85 3.03
C ALA A 389 5.25 -19.43 3.55
N VAL A 390 6.06 -18.64 2.82
CA VAL A 390 6.32 -17.23 3.14
C VAL A 390 5.03 -16.42 3.16
N LEU A 391 4.20 -16.53 2.11
CA LEU A 391 2.94 -15.77 1.99
C LEU A 391 1.94 -16.14 3.10
N LEU A 392 1.81 -17.43 3.42
CA LEU A 392 0.93 -17.90 4.47
C LEU A 392 1.36 -17.38 5.85
N VAL A 393 2.66 -17.41 6.14
CA VAL A 393 3.21 -16.85 7.39
C VAL A 393 2.89 -15.35 7.47
N ILE A 394 3.07 -14.61 6.39
CA ILE A 394 2.79 -13.16 6.35
C ILE A 394 1.32 -12.87 6.66
N GLY A 395 0.39 -13.52 5.94
CA GLY A 395 -1.04 -13.28 6.11
C GLY A 395 -1.52 -13.57 7.54
N VAL A 396 -1.19 -14.75 8.06
CA VAL A 396 -1.58 -15.17 9.42
C VAL A 396 -1.03 -14.21 10.49
N PHE A 397 0.21 -13.77 10.34
CA PHE A 397 0.86 -12.93 11.34
C PHE A 397 0.37 -11.48 11.29
N ILE A 398 -0.04 -10.96 10.12
CA ILE A 398 -0.75 -9.68 10.04
C ILE A 398 -2.07 -9.74 10.81
N ASP A 399 -2.90 -10.76 10.54
CA ASP A 399 -4.21 -10.89 11.18
C ASP A 399 -4.08 -11.02 12.70
N LEU A 400 -3.13 -11.85 13.15
CA LEU A 400 -2.85 -12.02 14.57
C LEU A 400 -2.38 -10.70 15.21
N ALA A 401 -1.56 -9.91 14.53
CA ALA A 401 -1.07 -8.65 15.05
C ALA A 401 -2.18 -7.58 15.15
N TRP A 402 -3.11 -7.53 14.19
CA TRP A 402 -4.31 -6.70 14.27
C TRP A 402 -5.22 -7.12 15.44
N MET A 403 -5.43 -8.42 15.63
CA MET A 403 -6.22 -8.94 16.75
C MET A 403 -5.60 -8.57 18.10
N MET A 404 -4.27 -8.71 18.24
CA MET A 404 -3.55 -8.31 19.45
C MET A 404 -3.72 -6.81 19.75
N ARG A 405 -3.63 -5.94 18.74
CA ARG A 405 -3.88 -4.50 18.93
C ARG A 405 -5.30 -4.21 19.40
N ALA A 406 -6.29 -4.95 18.90
CA ALA A 406 -7.69 -4.72 19.24
C ALA A 406 -8.04 -5.14 20.67
N GLU A 407 -7.39 -6.20 21.19
CA GLU A 407 -7.73 -6.77 22.51
C GLU A 407 -6.84 -6.30 23.66
N LEU A 408 -5.60 -5.84 23.38
CA LEU A 408 -4.61 -5.53 24.39
C LEU A 408 -4.42 -4.02 24.58
N PHE A 409 -4.07 -3.63 25.80
CA PHE A 409 -3.63 -2.27 26.10
C PHE A 409 -2.29 -1.96 25.41
N PRO A 410 -1.98 -0.68 25.05
CA PRO A 410 -0.97 -0.39 24.01
C PRO A 410 0.45 -0.91 24.29
N PRO A 411 1.00 -0.80 25.53
CA PRO A 411 2.30 -1.41 25.86
C PRO A 411 2.35 -2.93 25.72
N ALA A 412 1.30 -3.65 26.12
CA ALA A 412 1.25 -5.09 25.95
C ALA A 412 1.06 -5.49 24.49
N ALA A 413 0.25 -4.74 23.74
CA ALA A 413 0.12 -4.92 22.29
C ALA A 413 1.49 -4.75 21.61
N ALA A 414 2.24 -3.68 21.93
CA ALA A 414 3.56 -3.42 21.37
C ALA A 414 4.58 -4.53 21.69
N MET A 415 4.65 -4.98 22.95
CA MET A 415 5.55 -6.08 23.34
C MET A 415 5.16 -7.41 22.68
N GLY A 416 3.86 -7.68 22.60
CA GLY A 416 3.33 -8.84 21.92
C GLY A 416 3.65 -8.87 20.43
N MET A 417 3.58 -7.71 19.77
CA MET A 417 3.98 -7.58 18.36
C MET A 417 5.47 -7.85 18.15
N VAL A 418 6.36 -7.39 19.03
CA VAL A 418 7.79 -7.73 18.92
C VAL A 418 8.02 -9.23 19.04
N LEU A 419 7.33 -9.91 19.96
CA LEU A 419 7.44 -11.36 20.11
C LEU A 419 6.97 -12.06 18.83
N LEU A 420 5.82 -11.65 18.31
CA LEU A 420 5.24 -12.16 17.07
C LEU A 420 6.19 -11.95 15.88
N ASP A 421 6.87 -10.80 15.82
CA ASP A 421 7.83 -10.49 14.78
C ASP A 421 9.10 -11.34 14.84
N VAL A 422 9.61 -11.60 16.04
CA VAL A 422 10.75 -12.50 16.24
C VAL A 422 10.39 -13.89 15.75
N VAL A 423 9.22 -14.40 16.13
CA VAL A 423 8.72 -15.69 15.65
C VAL A 423 8.58 -15.66 14.12
N MET A 424 8.00 -14.61 13.56
CA MET A 424 7.81 -14.50 12.11
C MET A 424 9.14 -14.54 11.35
N VAL A 425 10.15 -13.78 11.78
CA VAL A 425 11.49 -13.78 11.15
C VAL A 425 12.09 -15.19 11.18
N VAL A 426 11.96 -15.91 12.30
CA VAL A 426 12.42 -17.29 12.40
C VAL A 426 11.68 -18.19 11.41
N LEU A 427 10.35 -18.10 11.34
CA LEU A 427 9.54 -18.90 10.42
C LEU A 427 9.81 -18.59 8.95
N LEU A 428 10.00 -17.32 8.58
CA LEU A 428 10.35 -16.88 7.23
C LEU A 428 11.70 -17.44 6.75
N TRP A 429 12.59 -17.80 7.67
CA TRP A 429 13.85 -18.47 7.35
C TRP A 429 13.77 -20.00 7.42
N MET A 430 13.03 -20.55 8.37
CA MET A 430 12.96 -22.00 8.62
C MET A 430 11.99 -22.71 7.69
N LEU A 431 10.72 -22.28 7.65
CA LEU A 431 9.68 -23.01 6.92
C LEU A 431 9.97 -23.16 5.43
N PRO A 432 10.44 -22.11 4.72
CA PRO A 432 10.78 -22.26 3.31
C PRO A 432 11.94 -23.25 3.10
N ARG A 433 12.92 -23.29 4.00
CA ARG A 433 14.03 -24.27 3.97
C ARG A 433 13.54 -25.70 4.17
N THR A 434 12.68 -25.91 5.17
CA THR A 434 12.12 -27.23 5.46
C THR A 434 11.22 -27.71 4.32
N ALA A 435 10.35 -26.86 3.78
CA ALA A 435 9.50 -27.16 2.63
C ALA A 435 10.33 -27.63 1.43
N MET A 436 11.47 -26.97 1.17
CA MET A 436 12.36 -27.41 0.11
C MET A 436 13.04 -28.73 0.41
N GLN A 437 13.52 -28.95 1.64
CA GLN A 437 14.17 -30.20 2.01
C GLN A 437 13.26 -31.41 1.79
N ILE A 438 11.97 -31.29 2.11
CA ILE A 438 10.98 -32.36 1.89
C ILE A 438 10.86 -32.70 0.40
N VAL A 439 10.84 -31.70 -0.48
CA VAL A 439 10.67 -31.92 -1.92
C VAL A 439 11.99 -32.33 -2.61
N THR A 440 13.14 -32.02 -2.01
CA THR A 440 14.46 -32.27 -2.61
C THR A 440 15.16 -33.54 -2.12
N GLN A 441 14.68 -34.19 -1.04
CA GLN A 441 15.21 -35.47 -0.57
C GLN A 441 14.79 -36.64 -1.46
N GLU A 442 15.64 -36.94 -2.45
CA GLU A 442 16.03 -38.28 -2.94
C GLU A 442 17.45 -38.23 -3.51
#